data_AF-A0A937WJG4-F1
#
_entry.id   AF-A0A937WJG4-F1
#
_cell.length_a   1.000
_cell.length_b   1.000
_cell.length_c   1.000
_cell.angle_alpha   90.00
_cell.angle_beta   90.00
_cell.angle_gamma   90.00
#
_symmetry.space_group_name_H-M   'P 1'
#
loop_
_entity.id
_entity.type
_entity.pdbx_description
1 polymer ?
#
loop_
_entity_poly.entity_id
_entity_poly.type
_entity_poly.pdbx_seq_one_letter_code
_entity_poly.pdbx_strand_id
1 'polypeptide(L)'
;MVKFAIRIIKLSSELPKTPEGMVVKTQITKSGTSAGANYHEAKQSTSRADFNSKIDRKPSASVSEANISVKELAETKFWLKVIMKSKMLSEERVKRDFDECCELLSLFLSSAKSSS
;
A
#
# COMPACT_ATOMS: atom_id res chain seq x y z
N MET A 1 6.92 -4.37 0.85
CA MET A 1 5.53 -4.52 1.31
C MET A 1 5.40 -4.98 2.76
N VAL A 2 5.80 -6.20 3.16
CA VAL A 2 5.61 -6.66 4.57
C VAL A 2 6.24 -5.71 5.61
N LYS A 3 7.48 -5.27 5.39
CA LYS A 3 8.14 -4.27 6.26
C LYS A 3 7.36 -2.96 6.35
N PHE A 4 6.80 -2.50 5.22
CA PHE A 4 5.95 -1.31 5.17
C PHE A 4 4.67 -1.49 5.99
N ALA A 5 3.94 -2.59 5.80
CA ALA A 5 2.74 -2.92 6.58
C ALA A 5 3.02 -2.96 8.09
N ILE A 6 4.13 -3.58 8.52
CA ILE A 6 4.54 -3.59 9.93
C ILE A 6 4.79 -2.18 10.46
N ARG A 7 5.43 -1.31 9.68
CA ARG A 7 5.66 0.07 10.12
C ARG A 7 4.37 0.87 10.20
N ILE A 8 3.41 0.67 9.28
CA ILE A 8 2.09 1.29 9.39
C ILE A 8 1.35 0.83 10.65
N ILE A 9 1.41 -0.46 11.01
CA ILE A 9 0.84 -0.96 12.27
C ILE A 9 1.49 -0.29 13.48
N LYS A 10 2.82 -0.15 13.48
CA LYS A 10 3.54 0.53 14.57
C LYS A 10 3.18 2.01 14.66
N LEU A 11 3.18 2.73 13.54
CA LEU A 11 2.78 4.13 13.47
C LEU A 11 1.33 4.33 13.94
N SER A 12 0.40 3.48 13.51
CA SER A 12 -1.00 3.59 13.92
C SER A 12 -1.21 3.31 15.41
N SER A 13 -0.33 2.52 16.03
CA SER A 13 -0.36 2.24 17.46
C SER A 13 0.05 3.45 18.32
N GLU A 14 0.79 4.40 17.75
CA GLU A 14 1.24 5.63 18.41
C GLU A 14 0.19 6.75 18.38
N LEU A 15 -0.90 6.58 17.62
CA LEU A 15 -1.95 7.59 17.52
C LEU A 15 -2.63 7.85 18.88
N PRO A 16 -3.11 9.09 19.11
CA PRO A 16 -3.82 9.43 20.33
C PRO A 16 -5.01 8.50 20.58
N LYS A 17 -5.22 8.14 21.85
CA LYS A 17 -6.36 7.31 22.28
C LYS A 17 -7.66 8.14 22.42
N THR A 18 -7.90 9.07 21.50
CA THR A 18 -9.15 9.84 21.41
C THR A 18 -10.11 9.16 20.43
N PRO A 19 -11.42 9.47 20.46
CA PRO A 19 -12.37 8.93 19.48
C PRO A 19 -11.91 9.12 18.02
N GLU A 20 -11.42 10.31 17.67
CA GLU A 20 -10.94 10.65 16.33
C GLU A 20 -9.66 9.87 15.99
N GLY A 21 -8.72 9.76 16.94
CA GLY A 21 -7.49 9.00 16.78
C GLY A 21 -7.76 7.51 16.55
N MET A 22 -8.77 6.94 17.20
CA MET A 22 -9.18 5.55 17.01
C MET A 22 -9.81 5.29 15.65
N VAL A 23 -10.58 6.23 15.11
CA VAL A 23 -11.10 6.17 13.74
C VAL A 23 -9.95 6.18 12.74
N VAL A 24 -9.02 7.14 12.85
CA VAL A 24 -7.86 7.24 11.95
C VAL A 24 -6.98 6.00 12.04
N LYS A 25 -6.72 5.50 13.26
CA LYS A 25 -5.97 4.27 13.50
C LYS A 25 -6.56 3.09 12.75
N THR A 26 -7.88 2.92 12.81
CA THR A 26 -8.56 1.81 12.13
C THR A 26 -8.39 1.92 10.62
N GLN A 27 -8.61 3.11 10.06
CA GLN A 27 -8.56 3.33 8.62
C GLN A 27 -7.15 3.15 8.04
N ILE A 28 -6.13 3.73 8.69
CA ILE A 28 -4.75 3.61 8.21
C ILE A 28 -4.20 2.19 8.39
N THR A 29 -4.56 1.50 9.48
CA THR A 29 -4.13 0.12 9.71
C THR A 29 -4.71 -0.80 8.64
N LYS A 30 -6.00 -0.63 8.32
CA LYS A 30 -6.67 -1.41 7.27
C LYS A 30 -6.03 -1.17 5.90
N SER A 31 -6.00 0.08 5.44
CA SER A 31 -5.46 0.41 4.12
C SER A 31 -3.97 0.03 3.96
N GLY A 32 -3.13 0.31 4.96
CA GLY A 32 -1.70 -0.01 4.89
C GLY A 32 -1.37 -1.50 4.91
N THR A 33 -2.19 -2.32 5.57
CA THR A 33 -2.02 -3.78 5.57
C THR A 33 -2.62 -4.43 4.33
N SER A 34 -3.79 -3.98 3.87
CA SER A 34 -4.42 -4.42 2.61
C SER A 34 -3.51 -4.21 1.40
N ALA A 35 -2.79 -3.08 1.32
CA ALA A 35 -1.81 -2.83 0.27
C ALA A 35 -0.75 -3.95 0.17
N GLY A 36 -0.28 -4.45 1.30
CA GLY A 36 0.70 -5.54 1.35
C GLY A 36 0.11 -6.90 1.01
N ALA A 37 -1.10 -7.19 1.50
CA ALA A 37 -1.82 -8.43 1.22
C ALA A 37 -2.15 -8.55 -0.28
N ASN A 38 -2.76 -7.52 -0.87
CA ASN A 38 -3.13 -7.50 -2.29
C ASN A 38 -1.90 -7.62 -3.20
N TYR A 39 -0.78 -7.00 -2.84
CA TYR A 39 0.46 -7.15 -3.62
C TYR A 39 0.99 -8.59 -3.58
N HIS A 40 0.88 -9.26 -2.43
CA HIS A 40 1.32 -10.64 -2.29
C HIS A 40 0.42 -11.62 -3.05
N GLU A 41 -0.89 -11.38 -3.06
CA GLU A 41 -1.85 -12.12 -3.88
C GLU A 41 -1.56 -11.92 -5.37
N ALA A 42 -1.40 -10.67 -5.82
CA ALA A 42 -1.07 -10.35 -7.20
C ALA A 42 0.18 -11.08 -7.70
N LYS A 43 1.26 -11.05 -6.90
CA LYS A 43 2.52 -11.72 -7.26
C LYS A 43 2.36 -13.24 -7.38
N GLN A 44 1.52 -13.87 -6.56
CA GLN A 44 1.23 -15.30 -6.65
C GLN A 44 0.38 -15.64 -7.87
N SER A 45 -0.64 -14.82 -8.18
CA SER A 45 -1.48 -14.96 -9.37
C SER A 45 -0.66 -14.83 -10.66
N THR A 46 0.20 -13.81 -10.75
CA THR A 46 1.10 -13.61 -11.91
C THR A 46 2.06 -14.78 -12.06
N SER A 47 2.68 -15.27 -10.98
CA SER A 47 3.60 -16.43 -11.07
C SER A 47 2.92 -17.70 -11.61
N ARG A 48 1.64 -17.92 -11.29
CA ARG A 48 0.86 -19.06 -11.82
C ARG A 48 0.50 -18.86 -13.29
N ALA A 49 0.08 -17.65 -13.65
CA ALA A 49 -0.26 -17.31 -15.03
C ALA A 49 0.98 -17.31 -15.94
N ASP A 50 2.15 -16.90 -15.45
CA ASP A 50 3.44 -16.97 -16.15
C ASP A 50 3.94 -18.40 -16.36
N PHE A 51 3.64 -19.31 -15.43
CA PHE A 51 3.93 -20.74 -15.59
C PHE A 51 3.07 -21.35 -16.71
N ASN A 52 1.78 -21.00 -16.77
CA ASN A 52 0.87 -21.49 -17.81
C ASN A 52 1.11 -20.84 -19.18
N SER A 53 1.49 -19.55 -19.23
CA SER A 53 1.79 -18.82 -20.47
C SER A 53 3.19 -19.09 -21.05
N LYS A 54 4.10 -19.70 -20.28
CA LYS A 54 5.30 -20.32 -20.88
C LYS A 54 4.96 -21.51 -21.79
N ILE A 55 3.77 -22.10 -21.63
CA ILE A 55 3.24 -23.16 -22.50
C ILE A 55 2.46 -22.57 -23.69
N ASP A 56 1.81 -21.42 -23.52
CA ASP A 56 1.11 -20.67 -24.57
C ASP A 56 1.49 -19.19 -24.58
N ARG A 57 2.12 -18.72 -25.67
CA ARG A 57 2.64 -17.33 -25.87
C ARG A 57 1.55 -16.23 -25.87
N LYS A 58 0.88 -16.00 -24.74
CA LYS A 58 0.06 -14.81 -24.51
C LYS A 58 0.60 -14.03 -23.31
N PRO A 59 0.72 -12.69 -23.40
CA PRO A 59 1.08 -11.89 -22.24
C PRO A 59 0.07 -12.12 -21.12
N SER A 60 0.62 -12.58 -20.01
CA SER A 60 -0.04 -13.06 -18.81
C SER A 60 -0.79 -11.93 -18.10
N ALA A 61 -1.99 -12.24 -17.63
CA ALA A 61 -2.83 -11.36 -16.82
C ALA A 61 -2.06 -10.74 -15.64
N SER A 62 -2.40 -9.49 -15.25
CA SER A 62 -2.37 -8.97 -13.86
C SER A 62 -2.40 -7.43 -13.73
N VAL A 63 -3.09 -6.70 -14.64
CA VAL A 63 -3.28 -5.25 -14.45
C VAL A 63 -4.31 -4.95 -13.35
N SER A 64 -5.29 -5.82 -13.12
CA SER A 64 -6.41 -5.57 -12.17
C SER A 64 -6.01 -5.66 -10.70
N GLU A 65 -5.15 -6.60 -10.30
CA GLU A 65 -4.82 -6.83 -8.88
C GLU A 65 -3.75 -5.85 -8.37
N ALA A 66 -2.82 -5.43 -9.24
CA ALA A 66 -1.89 -4.34 -8.95
C ALA A 66 -2.63 -3.01 -8.72
N ASN A 67 -3.74 -2.77 -9.43
CA ASN A 67 -4.59 -1.59 -9.24
C ASN A 67 -5.24 -1.56 -7.84
N ILE A 68 -5.57 -2.71 -7.26
CA ILE A 68 -6.10 -2.77 -5.88
C ILE A 68 -5.01 -2.33 -4.90
N SER A 69 -3.78 -2.81 -5.05
CA SER A 69 -2.64 -2.38 -4.22
C SER A 69 -2.37 -0.87 -4.34
N VAL A 70 -2.48 -0.30 -5.55
CA VAL A 70 -2.35 1.15 -5.78
C VAL A 70 -3.44 1.93 -5.07
N LYS A 71 -4.70 1.47 -5.12
CA LYS A 71 -5.82 2.10 -4.41
C LYS A 71 -5.56 2.12 -2.89
N GLU A 72 -5.17 1.00 -2.31
CA GLU A 72 -4.89 0.89 -0.87
C GLU A 72 -3.70 1.77 -0.44
N LEU A 73 -2.65 1.85 -1.27
CA LEU A 73 -1.52 2.76 -1.02
C LEU A 73 -1.93 4.24 -1.12
N ALA A 74 -2.80 4.59 -2.07
CA ALA A 74 -3.30 5.96 -2.20
C ALA A 74 -4.14 6.36 -0.97
N GLU A 75 -4.97 5.46 -0.46
CA GLU A 75 -5.71 5.65 0.79
C GLU A 75 -4.77 5.75 1.99
N THR A 76 -3.76 4.87 2.09
CA THR A 76 -2.73 4.94 3.15
C THR A 76 -2.03 6.29 3.15
N LYS A 77 -1.63 6.79 1.96
CA LYS A 77 -1.02 8.11 1.78
C LYS A 77 -1.93 9.24 2.23
N PHE A 78 -3.23 9.15 1.94
CA PHE A 78 -4.22 10.12 2.40
C PHE A 78 -4.24 10.17 3.94
N TRP A 79 -4.32 9.02 4.61
CA TRP A 79 -4.34 8.97 6.07
C TRP A 79 -3.04 9.46 6.71
N LEU A 80 -1.87 9.17 6.12
CA LEU A 80 -0.60 9.73 6.56
C LEU A 80 -0.60 11.27 6.51
N LYS A 81 -1.18 11.87 5.45
CA LYS A 81 -1.37 13.33 5.38
C LYS A 81 -2.31 13.85 6.45
N VAL A 82 -3.43 13.15 6.70
CA VAL A 82 -4.38 13.52 7.76
C VAL A 82 -3.68 13.54 9.12
N ILE A 83 -2.91 12.52 9.45
CA ILE A 83 -2.15 12.43 10.71
C ILE A 83 -1.20 13.63 10.87
N MET A 84 -0.44 13.97 9.82
CA MET A 84 0.48 15.11 9.82
C MET A 84 -0.26 16.45 9.97
N LYS A 85 -1.29 16.69 9.17
CA LYS A 85 -2.01 17.97 9.12
C LYS A 85 -2.88 18.21 10.35
N SER A 86 -3.41 17.14 10.96
CA SER A 86 -4.13 17.20 12.23
C SER A 86 -3.21 17.25 13.46
N LYS A 87 -1.89 17.14 13.25
CA LYS A 87 -0.88 17.09 14.32
C LYS A 87 -1.09 15.96 15.32
N MET A 88 -1.69 14.84 14.88
CA MET A 88 -1.82 13.63 15.70
C MET A 88 -0.45 13.00 15.98
N LEU A 89 0.49 13.14 15.04
CA LEU A 89 1.91 12.84 15.19
C LEU A 89 2.72 13.95 14.50
N SER A 90 4.01 14.08 14.87
CA SER A 90 4.89 15.07 14.23
C SER A 90 5.18 14.71 12.78
N GLU A 91 5.47 15.70 11.95
CA GLU A 91 5.82 15.50 10.54
C GLU A 91 7.08 14.65 10.41
N GLU A 92 8.08 14.89 11.24
CA GLU A 92 9.34 14.14 11.26
C GLU A 92 9.09 12.66 11.56
N ARG A 93 8.14 12.36 12.45
CA ARG A 93 7.77 10.99 12.80
C ARG A 93 7.11 10.28 11.62
N VAL A 94 6.26 10.95 10.87
CA VAL A 94 5.47 10.35 9.78
C VAL A 94 6.24 10.33 8.45
N LYS A 95 7.19 11.25 8.27
CA LYS A 95 7.87 11.52 7.00
C LYS A 95 8.41 10.28 6.30
N ARG A 96 9.11 9.42 7.04
CA ARG A 96 9.68 8.19 6.47
C ARG A 96 8.62 7.28 5.84
N ASP A 97 7.52 7.05 6.55
CA ASP A 97 6.45 6.17 6.08
C ASP A 97 5.66 6.82 4.92
N PHE A 98 5.53 8.16 4.93
CA PHE A 98 4.96 8.92 3.83
C PHE A 98 5.79 8.86 2.53
N ASP A 99 7.11 9.07 2.64
CA ASP A 99 8.03 9.04 1.51
C ASP A 99 8.06 7.64 0.89
N GLU A 100 8.20 6.58 1.70
CA GLU A 100 8.16 5.19 1.21
C GLU A 100 6.80 4.86 0.57
N CYS A 101 5.69 5.37 1.10
CA CYS A 101 4.38 5.20 0.47
C CYS A 101 4.30 5.86 -0.92
N CYS A 102 4.96 7.00 -1.12
CA CYS A 102 5.03 7.69 -2.41
C CYS A 102 5.90 6.96 -3.42
N GLU A 103 7.03 6.41 -2.96
CA GLU A 103 7.91 5.57 -3.78
C GLU A 103 7.19 4.30 -4.24
N LEU A 104 6.50 3.60 -3.33
CA LEU A 104 5.71 2.41 -3.66
C LEU A 104 4.59 2.71 -4.67
N LEU A 105 3.88 3.82 -4.51
CA LEU A 105 2.88 4.26 -5.49
C LEU A 105 3.49 4.50 -6.87
N SER A 106 4.63 5.21 -6.92
CA SER A 106 5.31 5.51 -8.18
C SER A 106 5.80 4.24 -8.88
N LEU A 107 6.36 3.29 -8.11
CA LEU A 107 6.81 1.99 -8.60
C LEU A 107 5.66 1.17 -9.21
N PHE A 108 4.51 1.14 -8.54
CA PHE A 108 3.38 0.33 -9.01
C PHE A 108 2.71 0.98 -10.24
N LEU A 109 2.61 2.31 -10.27
CA LEU A 109 2.10 3.04 -11.42
C LEU A 109 3.02 2.98 -12.64
N SER A 110 4.34 2.96 -12.45
CA SER A 110 5.29 2.81 -13.57
C SER A 110 5.25 1.39 -14.15
N SER A 111 5.17 0.38 -13.28
CA SER A 111 5.05 -1.03 -13.70
C SER A 111 3.78 -1.30 -14.51
N ALA A 112 2.69 -0.59 -14.20
CA ALA A 112 1.44 -0.65 -14.97
C ALA A 112 1.56 -0.03 -16.38
N LYS A 113 2.47 0.93 -16.59
CA LYS A 113 2.66 1.63 -17.87
C LYS A 113 3.65 0.94 -18.81
N SER A 114 4.63 0.22 -18.28
CA SER A 114 5.62 -0.53 -19.08
C SER A 114 5.08 -1.81 -19.72
N SER A 115 3.76 -2.04 -19.64
CA SER A 115 3.07 -3.19 -20.21
C SER A 115 2.31 -2.86 -21.52
N SER A 116 2.60 -1.70 -22.14
CA SER A 116 2.06 -1.26 -23.42
C SER A 116 3.05 -1.41 -24.56
#